data_AF-A0A7S1W0H6-F1
#
_entry.id   AF-A0A7S1W0H6-F1
#
_cell.length_a   1.000
_cell.length_b   1.000
_cell.length_c   1.000
_cell.angle_alpha   90.00
_cell.angle_beta   90.00
_cell.angle_gamma   90.00
#
_symmetry.space_group_name_H-M   'P 1'
#
loop_
_entity.id
_entity.type
_entity.pdbx_description
1 polymer ?
#
loop_
_entity_poly.entity_id
_entity_poly.type
_entity_poly.pdbx_seq_one_letter_code
_entity_poly.pdbx_strand_id
1 'polypeptide(L)'
;RAPVLQKISTGPLVGVGVEIFTQRPGQGLAFLVATGCVRDYPVELCTFLAEHKLKTQVGEFLGEDFSLSQTLRLEFLNSVRLLGTGVVSGLTKVFESFNIPSDLHKLNRLVEGAAQIWWRQHEQAKEIQTHQSAGEGLGGEDGPEATGIVLMELLPDYDALHQLMLSTIFLHWSLYAPLPPQRRITKTQWLELNAGIGEASGGDLSSHPTCMSAGVHQVLCRVYQMVNKTFTPQLQLWLHRLPGVCGRSATSEPPIREVTIDPQADDVNTADGWGLLAGCSLPSPAGASFKDAVTYRHIRSILSEATSTTAALVSPVTSRGSRTGPEQPLAEVHSRTGSRACGGTLGGSCGVAPILEGWPAVTSPGSRGDQVWLTMRHGLLFLAPKPAGWAPYAFMHLRDVVVQDFDRSALTVSLATKAEVDPPPSSPPAAARKQSRAVSSTRVHVLRSPPNERSDCQPQLQLIFLLPDGRWQLLDVPMLQLQLLDAEHMDRWRRELEAQCQIAGRCTSPPDTGGSADRQPMDGDRTV
;
A
#
# COMPACT_ATOMS: atom_id res chain seq x y z
N ARG A 1 -1.01 9.95 13.52
CA ARG A 1 -2.46 9.86 13.85
C ARG A 1 -2.62 8.70 14.82
N ALA A 2 -3.41 8.85 15.89
CA ALA A 2 -3.68 7.71 16.76
C ALA A 2 -4.36 6.59 15.95
N PRO A 3 -4.00 5.31 16.14
CA PRO A 3 -4.67 4.22 15.46
C PRO A 3 -6.14 4.22 15.84
N VAL A 4 -7.01 4.04 14.85
CA VAL A 4 -8.47 4.09 15.04
C VAL A 4 -8.93 2.92 15.92
N LEU A 5 -8.22 1.79 15.84
CA LEU A 5 -8.59 0.53 16.48
C LEU A 5 -7.55 0.11 17.52
N GLN A 6 -7.60 0.65 18.74
CA GLN A 6 -6.62 0.33 19.81
C GLN A 6 -6.92 -0.96 20.59
N LYS A 7 -8.05 -1.63 20.37
CA LYS A 7 -8.58 -2.68 21.28
C LYS A 7 -8.68 -4.09 20.67
N ILE A 8 -7.99 -4.36 19.56
CA ILE A 8 -8.09 -5.65 18.85
C ILE A 8 -6.77 -6.40 18.98
N SER A 9 -6.84 -7.74 19.06
CA SER A 9 -5.67 -8.60 18.89
C SER A 9 -5.05 -8.33 17.51
N THR A 10 -3.83 -7.82 17.50
CA THR A 10 -3.15 -7.39 16.26
C THR A 10 -2.69 -8.56 15.39
N GLY A 11 -2.50 -9.75 15.98
CA GLY A 11 -1.93 -10.92 15.29
C GLY A 11 -2.65 -11.29 13.99
N PRO A 12 -3.97 -11.61 14.01
CA PRO A 12 -4.70 -11.97 12.80
C PRO A 12 -4.76 -10.83 11.77
N LEU A 13 -4.82 -9.58 12.24
CA LEU A 13 -4.91 -8.41 11.38
C LEU A 13 -3.62 -8.14 10.60
N VAL A 14 -2.45 -8.45 11.18
CA VAL A 14 -1.17 -8.38 10.45
C VAL A 14 -1.20 -9.31 9.23
N GLY A 15 -1.72 -10.54 9.39
CA GLY A 15 -1.86 -11.50 8.29
C GLY A 15 -2.72 -10.95 7.15
N VAL A 16 -3.89 -10.40 7.49
CA VAL A 16 -4.77 -9.73 6.51
C VAL A 16 -4.07 -8.54 5.85
N GLY A 17 -3.39 -7.70 6.62
CA GLY A 17 -2.67 -6.55 6.08
C GLY A 17 -1.58 -6.94 5.09
N VAL A 18 -0.85 -8.02 5.36
CA VAL A 18 0.15 -8.59 4.44
C VAL A 18 -0.50 -9.18 3.18
N GLU A 19 -1.65 -9.85 3.30
CA GLU A 19 -2.42 -10.33 2.14
C GLU A 19 -2.86 -9.17 1.24
N ILE A 20 -3.44 -8.12 1.84
CA ILE A 20 -3.86 -6.92 1.12
C ILE A 20 -2.65 -6.23 0.49
N PHE A 21 -1.52 -6.11 1.20
CA PHE A 21 -0.29 -5.51 0.69
C PHE A 21 0.25 -6.29 -0.51
N THR A 22 0.17 -7.62 -0.47
CA THR A 22 0.64 -8.47 -1.56
C THR A 22 -0.12 -8.25 -2.85
N GLN A 23 -1.39 -7.86 -2.76
CA GLN A 23 -2.24 -7.55 -3.91
C GLN A 23 -2.12 -6.07 -4.31
N ARG A 24 -2.18 -5.17 -3.33
CA ARG A 24 -2.16 -3.70 -3.46
C ARG A 24 -1.36 -3.09 -2.31
N PRO A 25 -0.06 -2.80 -2.51
CA PRO A 25 0.84 -2.36 -1.45
C PRO A 25 0.33 -1.15 -0.66
N GLY A 26 -0.12 -0.10 -1.34
CA GLY A 26 -0.64 1.08 -0.66
C GLY A 26 -1.87 0.78 0.20
N GLN A 27 -2.83 -0.02 -0.29
CA GLN A 27 -4.02 -0.36 0.50
C GLN A 27 -3.68 -1.24 1.71
N GLY A 28 -2.73 -2.15 1.57
CA GLY A 28 -2.26 -2.98 2.68
C GLY A 28 -1.55 -2.16 3.75
N LEU A 29 -0.69 -1.24 3.35
CA LEU A 29 -0.01 -0.34 4.29
C LEU A 29 -1.00 0.58 5.01
N ALA A 30 -1.95 1.16 4.27
CA ALA A 30 -3.03 1.96 4.82
C ALA A 30 -3.84 1.17 5.86
N PHE A 31 -4.15 -0.09 5.58
CA PHE A 31 -4.86 -0.98 6.50
C PHE A 31 -4.06 -1.28 7.76
N LEU A 32 -2.78 -1.63 7.63
CA LEU A 32 -1.89 -1.92 8.76
C LEU A 32 -1.77 -0.73 9.72
N VAL A 33 -1.70 0.50 9.17
CA VAL A 33 -1.66 1.72 9.97
C VAL A 33 -3.03 2.03 10.59
N ALA A 34 -4.12 1.93 9.81
CA ALA A 34 -5.47 2.24 10.30
C ALA A 34 -5.91 1.31 11.45
N THR A 35 -5.52 0.03 11.37
CA THR A 35 -5.80 -0.98 12.40
C THR A 35 -4.84 -0.92 13.59
N GLY A 36 -3.79 -0.08 13.54
CA GLY A 36 -2.78 0.01 14.59
C GLY A 36 -1.82 -1.19 14.66
N CYS A 37 -1.77 -2.02 13.62
CA CYS A 37 -0.80 -3.11 13.52
C CYS A 37 0.63 -2.56 13.36
N VAL A 38 0.78 -1.41 12.71
CA VAL A 38 2.06 -0.71 12.54
C VAL A 38 1.84 0.78 12.80
N ARG A 39 2.80 1.45 13.45
CA ARG A 39 2.72 2.90 13.65
C ARG A 39 3.00 3.64 12.34
N ASP A 40 2.51 4.87 12.23
CA ASP A 40 2.64 5.70 11.02
C ASP A 40 4.00 6.39 10.87
N TYR A 41 5.05 5.86 11.53
CA TYR A 41 6.41 6.38 11.43
C TYR A 41 7.17 5.70 10.28
N PRO A 42 7.85 6.45 9.39
CA PRO A 42 8.58 5.89 8.26
C PRO A 42 9.55 4.76 8.64
N VAL A 43 10.29 4.93 9.73
CA VAL A 43 11.24 3.92 10.24
C VAL A 43 10.53 2.60 10.55
N GLU A 44 9.37 2.65 11.21
CA GLU A 44 8.64 1.46 11.62
C GLU A 44 7.97 0.76 10.45
N LEU A 45 7.44 1.53 9.50
CA LEU A 45 6.92 0.99 8.26
C LEU A 45 8.05 0.29 7.48
N CYS A 46 9.24 0.87 7.40
CA CYS A 46 10.38 0.24 6.72
C CYS A 46 10.85 -1.04 7.43
N THR A 47 10.94 -1.03 8.76
CA THR A 47 11.25 -2.22 9.56
C THR A 47 10.24 -3.33 9.32
N PHE A 48 8.94 -3.00 9.35
CA PHE A 48 7.87 -3.96 9.06
C PHE A 48 7.99 -4.55 7.65
N LEU A 49 8.22 -3.71 6.64
CA LEU A 49 8.38 -4.15 5.25
C LEU A 49 9.60 -5.08 5.07
N ALA A 50 10.68 -4.85 5.82
CA ALA A 50 11.87 -5.69 5.79
C ALA A 50 11.65 -7.06 6.47
N GLU A 51 10.90 -7.11 7.58
CA GLU A 51 10.66 -8.33 8.36
C GLU A 51 9.76 -9.35 7.65
N HIS A 52 8.73 -8.89 6.94
CA HIS A 52 7.71 -9.77 6.33
C HIS A 52 8.10 -10.37 4.96
N LYS A 53 9.35 -10.21 4.51
CA LYS A 53 9.89 -10.81 3.27
C LYS A 53 9.10 -10.47 1.99
N LEU A 54 8.42 -9.34 1.94
CA LEU A 54 7.58 -8.91 0.81
C LEU A 54 8.38 -8.28 -0.33
N LYS A 55 9.55 -8.86 -0.67
CA LYS A 55 10.58 -8.24 -1.52
C LYS A 55 10.05 -7.70 -2.85
N THR A 56 9.19 -8.45 -3.55
CA THR A 56 8.62 -8.02 -4.84
C THR A 56 7.76 -6.78 -4.69
N GLN A 57 6.85 -6.79 -3.72
CA GLN A 57 5.85 -5.74 -3.56
C GLN A 57 6.42 -4.49 -2.91
N VAL A 58 7.46 -4.65 -2.08
CA VAL A 58 8.23 -3.54 -1.53
C VAL A 58 8.91 -2.76 -2.66
N GLY A 59 9.63 -3.43 -3.56
CA GLY A 59 10.29 -2.74 -4.69
C GLY A 59 9.31 -1.99 -5.59
N GLU A 60 8.16 -2.62 -5.92
CA GLU A 60 7.11 -2.00 -6.72
C GLU A 60 6.47 -0.79 -6.02
N PHE A 61 6.29 -0.83 -4.70
CA PHE A 61 5.70 0.27 -3.92
C PHE A 61 6.66 1.43 -3.68
N LEU A 62 7.92 1.15 -3.35
CA LEU A 62 8.95 2.17 -3.11
C LEU A 62 9.25 2.96 -4.39
N GLY A 63 9.07 2.36 -5.56
CA GLY A 63 9.23 3.02 -6.86
C GLY A 63 8.07 3.91 -7.29
N GLU A 64 6.93 3.90 -6.59
CA GLU A 64 5.77 4.76 -6.92
C GLU A 64 6.09 6.26 -6.73
N ASP A 65 5.30 7.12 -7.38
CA ASP A 65 5.41 8.59 -7.30
C ASP A 65 4.65 9.21 -6.13
N PHE A 66 4.02 8.40 -5.30
CA PHE A 66 3.31 8.89 -4.12
C PHE A 66 4.28 9.52 -3.11
N SER A 67 3.84 10.59 -2.45
CA SER A 67 4.62 11.27 -1.41
C SER A 67 5.08 10.34 -0.28
N LEU A 68 4.20 9.43 0.15
CA LEU A 68 4.53 8.41 1.14
C LEU A 68 5.57 7.41 0.61
N SER A 69 5.40 6.91 -0.62
CA SER A 69 6.37 6.01 -1.26
C SER A 69 7.75 6.65 -1.38
N GLN A 70 7.83 7.94 -1.75
CA GLN A 70 9.09 8.69 -1.78
C GLN A 70 9.74 8.78 -0.40
N THR A 71 8.97 9.11 0.64
CA THR A 71 9.47 9.20 2.01
C THR A 71 10.01 7.86 2.49
N LEU A 72 9.24 6.79 2.27
CA LEU A 72 9.63 5.43 2.63
C LEU A 72 10.81 4.93 1.80
N ARG A 73 10.91 5.31 0.53
CA ARG A 73 12.06 4.95 -0.32
C ARG A 73 13.37 5.46 0.28
N LEU A 74 13.41 6.73 0.66
CA LEU A 74 14.62 7.33 1.24
C LEU A 74 14.93 6.73 2.61
N GLU A 75 13.93 6.52 3.45
CA GLU A 75 14.13 5.90 4.77
C GLU A 75 14.60 4.45 4.66
N PHE A 76 13.97 3.67 3.78
CA PHE A 76 14.33 2.28 3.52
C PHE A 76 15.76 2.18 2.99
N LEU A 77 16.12 2.99 1.99
CA LEU A 77 17.48 3.03 1.45
C LEU A 77 18.51 3.51 2.49
N ASN A 78 18.14 4.43 3.37
CA ASN A 78 19.00 4.88 4.47
C ASN A 78 19.30 3.76 5.48
N SER A 79 18.39 2.80 5.65
CA SER A 79 18.64 1.61 6.48
C SER A 79 19.68 0.65 5.88
N VAL A 80 19.93 0.75 4.56
CA VAL A 80 20.96 -0.03 3.87
C VAL A 80 22.33 0.61 4.11
N ARG A 81 23.27 -0.17 4.65
CA ARG A 81 24.65 0.29 4.90
C ARG A 81 25.44 0.36 3.60
N LEU A 82 25.50 1.52 2.94
CA LEU A 82 26.20 1.68 1.66
C LEU A 82 27.64 2.18 1.80
N LEU A 83 28.06 2.57 3.01
CA LEU A 83 29.44 2.97 3.29
C LEU A 83 30.49 1.96 2.80
N GLY A 84 31.49 2.47 2.08
CA GLY A 84 32.61 1.67 1.56
C GLY A 84 32.26 0.79 0.36
N THR A 85 31.07 0.92 -0.22
CA THR A 85 30.69 0.19 -1.44
C THR A 85 31.11 0.96 -2.70
N GLY A 86 31.25 0.24 -3.81
CA GLY A 86 31.31 0.81 -5.16
C GLY A 86 29.93 0.79 -5.83
N VAL A 87 29.88 1.00 -7.14
CA VAL A 87 28.65 1.03 -7.95
C VAL A 87 27.97 -0.35 -7.96
N VAL A 88 28.67 -1.40 -8.36
CA VAL A 88 28.14 -2.76 -8.51
C VAL A 88 27.81 -3.34 -7.13
N SER A 89 28.73 -3.22 -6.18
CA SER A 89 28.53 -3.72 -4.81
C SER A 89 27.42 -2.96 -4.07
N GLY A 90 27.31 -1.64 -4.28
CA GLY A 90 26.22 -0.82 -3.73
C GLY A 90 24.86 -1.23 -4.28
N LEU A 91 24.72 -1.36 -5.61
CA LEU A 91 23.48 -1.80 -6.25
C LEU A 91 23.09 -3.22 -5.83
N THR A 92 24.05 -4.13 -5.74
CA THR A 92 23.81 -5.51 -5.29
C THR A 92 23.21 -5.50 -3.89
N LYS A 93 23.77 -4.70 -2.98
CA LYS A 93 23.32 -4.59 -1.60
C LYS A 93 21.93 -3.96 -1.48
N VAL A 94 21.61 -2.96 -2.30
CA VAL A 94 20.26 -2.38 -2.37
C VAL A 94 19.25 -3.42 -2.84
N PHE A 95 19.48 -4.04 -3.99
CA PHE A 95 18.53 -5.00 -4.58
C PHE A 95 18.56 -6.41 -3.96
N GLU A 96 19.41 -6.63 -2.96
CA GLU A 96 19.29 -7.78 -2.07
C GLU A 96 18.13 -7.62 -1.07
N SER A 97 17.80 -6.36 -0.72
CA SER A 97 16.76 -6.05 0.26
C SER A 97 15.34 -6.09 -0.32
N PHE A 98 15.17 -5.79 -1.62
CA PHE A 98 13.89 -5.90 -2.35
C PHE A 98 14.15 -6.20 -3.84
N ASN A 99 13.15 -6.72 -4.55
CA ASN A 99 13.29 -7.06 -5.96
C ASN A 99 13.18 -5.81 -6.85
N ILE A 100 13.90 -5.79 -7.96
CA ILE A 100 13.82 -4.71 -8.94
C ILE A 100 12.39 -4.65 -9.55
N PRO A 101 11.73 -3.47 -9.55
CA PRO A 101 10.45 -3.32 -10.21
C PRO A 101 10.57 -3.51 -11.72
N SER A 102 9.49 -4.01 -12.32
CA SER A 102 9.41 -4.28 -13.75
C SER A 102 9.24 -3.03 -14.61
N ASP A 103 8.77 -1.94 -13.99
CA ASP A 103 8.62 -0.61 -14.58
C ASP A 103 9.93 0.18 -14.48
N LEU A 104 10.40 0.71 -15.62
CA LEU A 104 11.68 1.42 -15.69
C LEU A 104 11.66 2.79 -15.00
N HIS A 105 10.51 3.46 -14.92
CA HIS A 105 10.40 4.73 -14.19
C HIS A 105 10.50 4.49 -12.69
N LYS A 106 9.88 3.40 -12.20
CA LYS A 106 10.04 2.97 -10.81
C LYS A 106 11.48 2.59 -10.49
N LEU A 107 12.12 1.82 -11.37
CA LEU A 107 13.53 1.48 -11.24
C LEU A 107 14.40 2.75 -11.19
N ASN A 108 14.21 3.67 -12.13
CA ASN A 108 14.97 4.92 -12.17
C ASN A 108 14.91 5.68 -10.84
N ARG A 109 13.72 5.83 -10.27
CA ARG A 109 13.47 6.48 -8.98
C ARG A 109 14.15 5.79 -7.79
N LEU A 110 14.25 4.46 -7.83
CA LEU A 110 14.95 3.67 -6.81
C LEU A 110 16.47 3.85 -6.93
N VAL A 111 17.01 3.83 -8.15
CA VAL A 111 18.44 4.03 -8.40
C VAL A 111 18.86 5.47 -8.04
N GLU A 112 18.03 6.46 -8.38
CA GLU A 112 18.22 7.86 -7.99
C GLU A 112 18.29 8.00 -6.47
N GLY A 113 17.31 7.45 -5.75
CA GLY A 113 17.34 7.42 -4.28
C GLY A 113 18.57 6.71 -3.72
N ALA A 114 19.00 5.61 -4.35
CA ALA A 114 20.17 4.86 -3.92
C ALA A 114 21.46 5.68 -4.09
N ALA A 115 21.62 6.35 -5.23
CA ALA A 115 22.75 7.25 -5.48
C ALA A 115 22.76 8.43 -4.48
N GLN A 116 21.60 9.04 -4.22
CA GLN A 116 21.47 10.14 -3.27
C GLN A 116 21.87 9.72 -1.84
N ILE A 117 21.36 8.59 -1.36
CA ILE A 117 21.69 8.08 -0.02
C ILE A 117 23.16 7.63 0.06
N TRP A 118 23.67 6.97 -0.98
CA TRP A 118 25.08 6.59 -1.07
C TRP A 118 25.97 7.82 -0.94
N TRP A 119 25.69 8.88 -1.70
CA TRP A 119 26.48 10.11 -1.71
C TRP A 119 26.48 10.77 -0.34
N ARG A 120 25.29 10.95 0.26
CA ARG A 120 25.14 11.53 1.60
C ARG A 120 25.91 10.76 2.67
N GLN A 121 25.87 9.42 2.65
CA GLN A 121 26.62 8.60 3.62
C GLN A 121 28.13 8.83 3.50
N HIS A 122 28.67 8.95 2.28
CA HIS A 122 30.10 9.16 2.05
C HIS A 122 30.56 10.59 2.32
N GLU A 123 29.71 11.58 2.07
CA GLU A 123 29.95 12.98 2.45
C GLU A 123 30.13 13.12 3.96
N GLN A 124 29.21 12.56 4.75
CA GLN A 124 29.31 12.52 6.21
C GLN A 124 30.57 11.78 6.70
N ALA A 125 30.92 10.66 6.05
CA ALA A 125 32.13 9.92 6.38
C ALA A 125 33.40 10.72 6.08
N LYS A 126 33.43 11.47 4.97
CA LYS A 126 34.55 12.33 4.57
C LYS A 126 34.78 13.46 5.57
N GLU A 127 33.72 14.10 6.06
CA GLU A 127 33.81 15.12 7.11
C GLU A 127 34.44 14.57 8.39
N ILE A 128 33.99 13.38 8.84
CA ILE A 128 34.54 12.71 10.03
C ILE A 128 36.03 12.37 9.84
N GLN A 129 36.43 11.85 8.66
CA GLN A 129 37.82 11.51 8.37
C GLN A 129 38.75 12.73 8.34
N THR A 130 38.26 13.86 7.81
CA THR A 130 39.01 15.12 7.76
C THR A 130 39.41 15.61 9.16
N HIS A 131 38.60 15.32 10.18
CA HIS A 131 38.90 15.65 11.57
C HIS A 131 39.82 14.65 12.28
N GLN A 132 39.93 13.41 11.78
CA GLN A 132 40.61 12.32 12.48
C GLN A 132 41.99 11.97 11.90
N SER A 133 42.28 12.26 10.63
CA SER A 133 43.43 11.66 9.93
C SER A 133 44.38 12.70 9.34
N ALA A 134 45.37 13.11 10.14
CA ALA A 134 46.64 13.65 9.64
C ALA A 134 47.75 12.56 9.54
N GLY A 135 47.44 11.27 9.79
CA GLY A 135 48.47 10.30 10.20
C GLY A 135 48.55 8.95 9.49
N GLU A 136 47.52 8.43 8.83
CA GLU A 136 47.56 7.05 8.30
C GLU A 136 47.15 6.97 6.84
N GLY A 137 48.13 6.58 6.00
CA GLY A 137 47.98 6.48 4.55
C GLY A 137 46.97 5.41 4.15
N LEU A 138 45.97 5.82 3.37
CA LEU A 138 44.95 4.96 2.77
C LEU A 138 45.58 4.04 1.72
N GLY A 139 46.11 2.91 2.18
CA GLY A 139 46.45 1.77 1.33
C GLY A 139 45.17 1.03 0.92
N GLY A 140 44.84 1.09 -0.38
CA GLY A 140 43.69 0.37 -0.91
C GLY A 140 43.45 0.55 -2.42
N GLU A 141 44.48 0.57 -3.26
CA GLU A 141 44.31 0.76 -4.72
C GLU A 141 43.96 -0.52 -5.50
N ASP A 142 44.19 -1.71 -4.93
CA ASP A 142 44.08 -2.99 -5.63
C ASP A 142 42.68 -3.65 -5.56
N GLY A 143 41.66 -2.90 -5.11
CA GLY A 143 40.28 -3.36 -5.13
C GLY A 143 39.76 -3.63 -6.56
N PRO A 144 38.88 -4.64 -6.75
CA PRO A 144 38.29 -4.93 -8.06
C PRO A 144 37.35 -3.83 -8.55
N GLU A 145 36.91 -2.94 -7.66
CA GLU A 145 36.08 -1.77 -7.94
C GLU A 145 36.70 -0.52 -7.31
N ALA A 146 36.40 0.67 -7.84
CA ALA A 146 36.54 1.90 -7.08
C ALA A 146 35.42 1.96 -6.03
N THR A 147 35.76 2.17 -4.77
CA THR A 147 34.82 2.12 -3.65
C THR A 147 34.95 3.33 -2.74
N GLY A 148 33.90 3.62 -2.00
CA GLY A 148 33.98 4.58 -0.89
C GLY A 148 34.28 6.01 -1.34
N ILE A 149 35.08 6.71 -0.54
CA ILE A 149 35.45 8.11 -0.78
C ILE A 149 36.25 8.27 -2.09
N VAL A 150 37.06 7.26 -2.46
CA VAL A 150 37.79 7.29 -3.75
C VAL A 150 36.84 7.36 -4.93
N LEU A 151 35.76 6.58 -4.93
CA LEU A 151 34.74 6.66 -5.98
C LEU A 151 34.05 8.03 -5.98
N MET A 152 33.74 8.57 -4.79
CA MET A 152 33.09 9.87 -4.63
C MET A 152 33.96 11.02 -5.18
N GLU A 153 35.29 10.94 -5.03
CA GLU A 153 36.21 11.97 -5.53
C GLU A 153 36.46 11.89 -7.05
N LEU A 154 36.19 10.74 -7.65
CA LEU A 154 36.32 10.54 -9.09
C LEU A 154 35.07 10.98 -9.87
N LEU A 155 33.93 11.15 -9.20
CA LEU A 155 32.67 11.60 -9.79
C LEU A 155 32.38 13.05 -9.38
N PRO A 156 31.75 13.87 -10.24
CA PRO A 156 31.49 15.28 -9.92
C PRO A 156 30.38 15.46 -8.88
N ASP A 157 29.33 14.64 -8.95
CA ASP A 157 28.11 14.77 -8.15
C ASP A 157 27.34 13.43 -8.08
N TYR A 158 26.23 13.45 -7.33
CA TYR A 158 25.37 12.27 -7.21
C TYR A 158 24.58 11.96 -8.50
N ASP A 159 24.36 12.94 -9.39
CA ASP A 159 23.66 12.73 -10.66
C ASP A 159 24.52 11.87 -11.60
N ALA A 160 25.83 12.12 -11.66
CA ALA A 160 26.79 11.28 -12.36
C ALA A 160 26.82 9.85 -11.80
N LEU A 161 26.73 9.69 -10.48
CA LEU A 161 26.62 8.38 -9.83
C LEU A 161 25.31 7.66 -10.19
N HIS A 162 24.18 8.37 -10.18
CA HIS A 162 22.88 7.84 -10.58
C HIS A 162 22.89 7.33 -12.03
N GLN A 163 23.40 8.14 -12.96
CA GLN A 163 23.54 7.75 -14.36
C GLN A 163 24.42 6.51 -14.52
N LEU A 164 25.57 6.48 -13.83
CA LEU A 164 26.47 5.34 -13.85
C LEU A 164 25.82 4.07 -13.27
N MET A 165 25.13 4.19 -12.14
CA MET A 165 24.39 3.08 -11.53
C MET A 165 23.31 2.53 -12.48
N LEU A 166 22.52 3.40 -13.10
CA LEU A 166 21.46 2.99 -14.04
C LEU A 166 22.06 2.31 -15.28
N SER A 167 23.10 2.90 -15.86
CA SER A 167 23.87 2.35 -16.98
C SER A 167 24.48 0.98 -16.66
N THR A 168 24.90 0.77 -15.41
CA THR A 168 25.43 -0.51 -14.91
C THR A 168 24.37 -1.60 -14.89
N ILE A 169 23.13 -1.28 -14.49
CA ILE A 169 22.01 -2.24 -14.55
C ILE A 169 21.71 -2.63 -16.00
N PHE A 170 21.68 -1.65 -16.92
CA PHE A 170 21.45 -1.93 -18.33
C PHE A 170 22.61 -2.70 -18.99
N LEU A 171 23.84 -2.48 -18.54
CA LEU A 171 24.99 -3.27 -18.95
C LEU A 171 24.81 -4.73 -18.54
N HIS A 172 24.46 -4.99 -17.28
CA HIS A 172 24.18 -6.34 -16.79
C HIS A 172 23.08 -7.02 -17.63
N TRP A 173 21.98 -6.31 -17.86
CA TRP A 173 20.90 -6.80 -18.73
C TRP A 173 21.40 -7.13 -20.14
N SER A 174 22.18 -6.24 -20.78
CA SER A 174 22.69 -6.45 -22.14
C SER A 174 23.62 -7.67 -22.24
N LEU A 175 24.45 -7.92 -21.22
CA LEU A 175 25.41 -9.01 -21.22
C LEU A 175 24.77 -10.39 -20.94
N TYR A 176 23.74 -10.44 -20.10
CA TYR A 176 23.22 -11.69 -19.54
C TYR A 176 21.77 -12.02 -19.91
N ALA A 177 20.98 -11.07 -20.43
CA ALA A 177 19.68 -11.38 -20.98
C ALA A 177 19.80 -12.39 -22.14
N PRO A 178 18.74 -13.16 -22.47
CA PRO A 178 18.72 -14.12 -23.58
C PRO A 178 18.68 -13.42 -24.95
N LEU A 179 19.68 -12.58 -25.22
CA LEU A 179 19.86 -11.83 -26.45
C LEU A 179 20.92 -12.53 -27.32
N PRO A 180 20.77 -12.49 -28.65
CA PRO A 180 21.81 -12.93 -29.58
C PRO A 180 23.15 -12.22 -29.28
N PRO A 181 24.31 -12.90 -29.40
CA PRO A 181 25.62 -12.30 -29.12
C PRO A 181 25.88 -10.98 -29.85
N GLN A 182 25.33 -10.82 -31.06
CA GLN A 182 25.48 -9.62 -31.89
C GLN A 182 24.78 -8.38 -31.30
N ARG A 183 23.85 -8.55 -30.36
CA ARG A 183 23.12 -7.47 -29.69
C ARG A 183 23.70 -7.12 -28.32
N ARG A 184 24.75 -7.81 -27.88
CA ARG A 184 25.40 -7.54 -26.59
C ARG A 184 26.30 -6.32 -26.72
N ILE A 185 26.25 -5.45 -25.74
CA ILE A 185 27.06 -4.24 -25.73
C ILE A 185 28.53 -4.58 -25.49
N THR A 186 29.40 -4.08 -26.36
CA THR A 186 30.85 -4.21 -26.20
C THR A 186 31.39 -3.20 -25.18
N LYS A 187 32.59 -3.44 -24.65
CA LYS A 187 33.26 -2.52 -23.73
C LYS A 187 33.34 -1.11 -24.31
N THR A 188 33.82 -0.98 -25.54
CA THR A 188 34.00 0.31 -26.21
C THR A 188 32.68 1.05 -26.35
N GLN A 189 31.63 0.38 -26.82
CA GLN A 189 30.29 0.97 -26.95
C GLN A 189 29.74 1.44 -25.61
N TRP A 190 29.89 0.65 -24.54
CA TRP A 190 29.42 1.06 -23.22
C TRP A 190 30.24 2.25 -22.67
N LEU A 191 31.56 2.29 -22.89
CA LEU A 191 32.37 3.46 -22.52
C LEU A 191 31.94 4.72 -23.29
N GLU A 192 31.65 4.60 -24.59
CA GLU A 192 31.16 5.71 -25.42
C GLU A 192 29.79 6.23 -24.93
N LEU A 193 28.87 5.35 -24.55
CA LEU A 193 27.57 5.75 -23.97
C LEU A 193 27.70 6.52 -22.66
N ASN A 194 28.78 6.31 -21.91
CA ASN A 194 29.03 6.94 -20.62
C ASN A 194 30.09 8.05 -20.69
N ALA A 195 30.54 8.45 -21.88
CA ALA A 195 31.62 9.44 -22.04
C ALA A 195 31.25 10.84 -21.50
N GLY A 196 29.95 11.15 -21.39
CA GLY A 196 29.44 12.40 -20.81
C GLY A 196 29.31 12.39 -19.28
N ILE A 197 29.48 11.24 -18.61
CA ILE A 197 29.48 11.18 -17.15
C ILE A 197 30.76 11.88 -16.66
N GLY A 198 30.62 13.03 -15.99
CA GLY A 198 31.76 13.81 -15.51
C GLY A 198 31.88 15.22 -16.09
N GLU A 199 31.12 15.53 -17.14
CA GLU A 199 31.06 16.91 -17.65
C GLU A 199 30.13 17.72 -16.75
N ALA A 200 30.72 18.55 -15.88
CA ALA A 200 29.97 19.43 -14.99
C ALA A 200 29.02 20.29 -15.83
N SER A 201 27.72 20.22 -15.51
CA SER A 201 26.61 20.72 -16.33
C SER A 201 26.54 22.27 -16.48
N GLY A 202 27.63 23.00 -16.19
CA GLY A 202 27.65 24.47 -16.13
C GLY A 202 28.89 25.16 -16.71
N GLY A 203 29.75 24.46 -17.47
CA GLY A 203 30.90 25.09 -18.16
C GLY A 203 30.55 25.52 -19.59
N ASP A 204 30.77 26.79 -19.93
CA ASP A 204 30.51 27.37 -21.25
C ASP A 204 31.03 26.50 -22.42
N LEU A 205 30.12 26.24 -23.38
CA LEU A 205 30.21 25.34 -24.55
C LEU A 205 31.32 25.65 -25.59
N SER A 206 32.35 26.44 -25.27
CA SER A 206 33.38 26.80 -26.24
C SER A 206 34.52 25.79 -26.28
N SER A 207 34.35 24.82 -27.18
CA SER A 207 35.36 24.25 -28.07
C SER A 207 36.51 23.46 -27.44
N HIS A 208 36.26 22.19 -27.09
CA HIS A 208 37.04 21.02 -27.54
C HIS A 208 36.34 19.76 -27.00
N PRO A 209 36.32 18.62 -27.72
CA PRO A 209 35.83 17.36 -27.16
C PRO A 209 36.68 17.03 -25.92
N THR A 210 36.10 17.24 -24.75
CA THR A 210 36.75 17.12 -23.46
C THR A 210 37.14 15.67 -23.27
N CYS A 211 38.44 15.42 -23.17
CA CYS A 211 38.96 14.11 -22.83
C CYS A 211 38.35 13.72 -21.47
N MET A 212 37.56 12.65 -21.42
CA MET A 212 37.03 12.09 -20.17
C MET A 212 38.17 12.00 -19.16
N SER A 213 37.92 12.44 -17.91
CA SER A 213 38.96 12.39 -16.89
C SER A 213 39.49 10.95 -16.79
N ALA A 214 40.81 10.78 -16.74
CA ALA A 214 41.43 9.46 -16.70
C ALA A 214 40.88 8.61 -15.54
N GLY A 215 40.50 9.27 -14.44
CA GLY A 215 39.83 8.68 -13.28
C GLY A 215 38.46 8.10 -13.58
N VAL A 216 37.54 8.86 -14.20
CA VAL A 216 36.22 8.35 -14.58
C VAL A 216 36.34 7.21 -15.59
N HIS A 217 37.23 7.34 -16.57
CA HIS A 217 37.51 6.27 -17.54
C HIS A 217 37.93 4.96 -16.82
N GLN A 218 38.78 5.07 -15.79
CA GLN A 218 39.23 3.93 -15.00
C GLN A 218 38.07 3.29 -14.22
N VAL A 219 37.20 4.09 -13.58
CA VAL A 219 36.00 3.61 -12.88
C VAL A 219 35.10 2.84 -13.83
N LEU A 220 34.77 3.42 -14.99
CA LEU A 220 33.96 2.78 -16.01
C LEU A 220 34.58 1.45 -16.45
N CYS A 221 35.89 1.43 -16.73
CA CYS A 221 36.59 0.21 -17.10
C CYS A 221 36.48 -0.89 -16.03
N ARG A 222 36.63 -0.53 -14.74
CA ARG A 222 36.51 -1.47 -13.61
C ARG A 222 35.09 -2.00 -13.46
N VAL A 223 34.08 -1.13 -13.53
CA VAL A 223 32.66 -1.52 -13.49
C VAL A 223 32.32 -2.49 -14.63
N TYR A 224 32.70 -2.18 -15.87
CA TYR A 224 32.46 -3.07 -17.00
C TYR A 224 33.11 -4.44 -16.79
N GLN A 225 34.39 -4.46 -16.39
CA GLN A 225 35.11 -5.70 -16.13
C GLN A 225 34.46 -6.53 -15.03
N MET A 226 33.97 -5.89 -13.97
CA MET A 226 33.28 -6.55 -12.87
C MET A 226 31.97 -7.18 -13.34
N VAL A 227 31.09 -6.40 -13.99
CA VAL A 227 29.81 -6.91 -14.48
C VAL A 227 30.01 -8.01 -15.52
N ASN A 228 31.01 -7.89 -16.40
CA ASN A 228 31.29 -8.92 -17.41
C ASN A 228 31.89 -10.22 -16.84
N LYS A 229 32.57 -10.16 -15.69
CA LYS A 229 33.17 -11.34 -15.05
C LYS A 229 32.21 -12.04 -14.08
N THR A 230 31.31 -11.28 -13.46
CA THR A 230 30.47 -11.77 -12.38
C THR A 230 29.00 -11.56 -12.71
N PHE A 231 28.25 -12.66 -12.79
CA PHE A 231 26.80 -12.60 -12.88
C PHE A 231 26.20 -12.26 -11.52
N THR A 232 25.55 -11.11 -11.41
CA THR A 232 24.85 -10.68 -10.19
C THR A 232 23.34 -10.93 -10.31
N PRO A 233 22.76 -11.95 -9.64
CA PRO A 233 21.34 -12.26 -9.78
C PRO A 233 20.42 -11.12 -9.32
N GLN A 234 20.86 -10.28 -8.38
CA GLN A 234 20.11 -9.14 -7.86
C GLN A 234 19.87 -8.04 -8.92
N LEU A 235 20.69 -7.97 -9.97
CA LEU A 235 20.56 -6.98 -11.06
C LEU A 235 19.71 -7.47 -12.24
N GLN A 236 19.10 -8.65 -12.12
CA GLN A 236 18.39 -9.31 -13.20
C GLN A 236 17.01 -8.70 -13.47
N LEU A 237 16.87 -7.96 -14.58
CA LEU A 237 15.59 -7.33 -14.97
C LEU A 237 14.56 -8.27 -15.64
N TRP A 238 14.97 -9.45 -16.14
CA TRP A 238 14.13 -10.25 -17.06
C TRP A 238 13.38 -11.42 -16.42
N LEU A 239 13.60 -11.72 -15.14
CA LEU A 239 13.07 -12.95 -14.53
C LEU A 239 11.54 -12.90 -14.32
N HIS A 240 10.94 -11.71 -14.17
CA HIS A 240 9.52 -11.58 -13.81
C HIS A 240 8.52 -11.62 -14.98
N ARG A 241 8.97 -11.74 -16.24
CA ARG A 241 8.10 -11.58 -17.43
C ARG A 241 7.59 -12.85 -18.09
N LEU A 242 7.78 -14.04 -17.52
CA LEU A 242 7.22 -15.28 -18.09
C LEU A 242 6.16 -15.91 -17.16
N PRO A 243 4.95 -15.30 -17.06
CA PRO A 243 3.80 -15.98 -16.49
C PRO A 243 3.36 -17.09 -17.46
N GLY A 244 3.89 -18.30 -17.28
CA GLY A 244 3.49 -19.45 -18.10
C GLY A 244 4.57 -20.49 -18.36
N VAL A 245 5.83 -20.23 -18.01
CA VAL A 245 6.92 -21.21 -18.16
C VAL A 245 7.51 -21.56 -16.80
N CYS A 246 6.66 -21.95 -15.85
CA CYS A 246 7.11 -22.75 -14.71
C CYS A 246 7.33 -24.19 -15.18
N GLY A 247 8.42 -24.40 -15.90
CA GLY A 247 9.00 -25.73 -16.05
C GLY A 247 9.46 -26.18 -14.66
N ARG A 248 8.95 -27.33 -14.21
CA ARG A 248 9.42 -28.05 -13.02
C ARG A 248 10.93 -28.32 -13.15
N SER A 249 11.76 -27.39 -12.73
CA SER A 249 13.20 -27.66 -12.57
C SER A 249 13.48 -27.81 -11.09
N ALA A 250 13.83 -29.04 -10.72
CA ALA A 250 14.15 -29.46 -9.38
C ALA A 250 15.52 -28.92 -8.95
N THR A 251 15.53 -27.72 -8.38
CA THR A 251 16.57 -27.30 -7.44
C THR A 251 15.91 -27.09 -6.10
N SER A 252 16.26 -27.98 -5.17
CA SER A 252 15.76 -28.05 -3.80
C SER A 252 16.25 -26.88 -2.94
N GLU A 253 15.90 -25.66 -3.30
CA GLU A 253 15.70 -24.66 -2.25
C GLU A 253 14.49 -25.15 -1.44
N PRO A 254 14.61 -25.29 -0.11
CA PRO A 254 13.44 -25.55 0.70
C PRO A 254 12.45 -24.45 0.33
N PRO A 255 11.18 -24.77 0.03
CA PRO A 255 10.20 -23.73 -0.17
C PRO A 255 10.38 -22.79 1.01
N ILE A 256 10.69 -21.51 0.71
CA ILE A 256 10.35 -20.46 1.65
C ILE A 256 8.97 -20.89 2.08
N ARG A 257 8.79 -21.13 3.38
CA ARG A 257 7.44 -21.24 3.92
C ARG A 257 6.79 -19.91 3.53
N GLU A 258 6.26 -19.83 2.31
CA GLU A 258 4.93 -19.32 2.08
C GLU A 258 4.24 -19.83 3.30
N VAL A 259 3.87 -18.89 4.15
CA VAL A 259 2.93 -19.18 5.20
C VAL A 259 1.74 -19.67 4.41
N THR A 260 1.71 -20.98 4.15
CA THR A 260 0.57 -21.71 3.67
C THR A 260 -0.29 -21.63 4.89
N ILE A 261 -0.98 -20.50 5.03
CA ILE A 261 -2.10 -20.35 5.92
C ILE A 261 -2.99 -21.48 5.44
N ASP A 262 -2.98 -22.57 6.19
CA ASP A 262 -3.59 -23.83 5.82
C ASP A 262 -5.07 -23.49 5.54
N PRO A 263 -5.52 -23.48 4.27
CA PRO A 263 -6.81 -22.90 3.93
C PRO A 263 -7.97 -23.72 4.52
N GLN A 264 -7.67 -24.86 5.14
CA GLN A 264 -8.62 -25.71 5.84
C GLN A 264 -8.70 -25.48 7.35
N ALA A 265 -7.77 -24.76 7.99
CA ALA A 265 -7.69 -24.78 9.45
C ALA A 265 -8.48 -23.68 10.16
N ASP A 266 -8.73 -22.51 9.57
CA ASP A 266 -9.10 -21.33 10.38
C ASP A 266 -10.34 -20.50 9.99
N ASP A 267 -11.09 -20.79 8.92
CA ASP A 267 -12.21 -19.91 8.53
C ASP A 267 -13.57 -20.62 8.46
N VAL A 268 -14.04 -21.06 9.63
CA VAL A 268 -15.39 -21.66 9.77
C VAL A 268 -16.51 -20.65 9.49
N ASN A 269 -16.25 -19.34 9.50
CA ASN A 269 -17.29 -18.31 9.41
C ASN A 269 -16.94 -17.15 8.46
N THR A 270 -16.57 -17.44 7.21
CA THR A 270 -16.48 -16.38 6.18
C THR A 270 -17.80 -16.23 5.43
N ALA A 271 -18.44 -15.08 5.61
CA ALA A 271 -19.51 -14.63 4.74
C ALA A 271 -18.95 -13.72 3.66
N ASP A 272 -19.19 -14.07 2.41
CA ASP A 272 -18.82 -13.30 1.24
C ASP A 272 -19.97 -13.29 0.23
N GLY A 273 -20.06 -12.23 -0.56
CA GLY A 273 -21.11 -12.09 -1.57
C GLY A 273 -21.25 -10.68 -2.12
N TRP A 274 -22.00 -10.55 -3.21
CA TRP A 274 -22.34 -9.25 -3.77
C TRP A 274 -23.48 -8.58 -3.00
N GLY A 275 -23.41 -7.25 -2.90
CA GLY A 275 -24.48 -6.38 -2.46
C GLY A 275 -24.47 -5.03 -3.18
N LEU A 276 -25.48 -4.21 -2.91
CA LEU A 276 -25.51 -2.78 -3.24
C LEU A 276 -25.39 -1.96 -1.97
N LEU A 277 -24.66 -0.86 -2.06
CA LEU A 277 -24.77 0.22 -1.09
C LEU A 277 -26.09 0.96 -1.36
N ALA A 278 -27.10 0.71 -0.51
CA ALA A 278 -28.37 1.43 -0.51
C ALA A 278 -28.28 2.58 0.50
N GLY A 279 -28.94 3.72 0.25
CA GLY A 279 -29.22 4.72 1.30
C GLY A 279 -28.07 5.50 1.93
N CYS A 280 -26.79 5.14 1.71
CA CYS A 280 -25.68 5.99 2.12
C CYS A 280 -25.54 7.13 1.11
N SER A 281 -26.29 8.20 1.30
CA SER A 281 -25.84 9.52 0.83
C SER A 281 -24.59 9.85 1.64
N LEU A 282 -23.44 9.31 1.22
CA LEU A 282 -22.14 9.71 1.75
C LEU A 282 -22.12 11.24 1.71
N PRO A 283 -21.83 11.91 2.84
CA PRO A 283 -22.01 13.35 2.95
C PRO A 283 -21.30 14.02 1.79
N SER A 284 -22.06 14.80 1.02
CA SER A 284 -21.53 15.49 -0.14
C SER A 284 -20.37 16.39 0.33
N PRO A 285 -19.19 16.35 -0.30
CA PRO A 285 -18.11 17.26 0.07
C PRO A 285 -18.63 18.70 -0.02
N ALA A 286 -18.22 19.54 0.94
CA ALA A 286 -18.71 20.91 1.04
C ALA A 286 -18.61 21.64 -0.32
N GLY A 287 -19.77 21.94 -0.92
CA GLY A 287 -19.87 22.60 -2.23
C GLY A 287 -20.46 21.77 -3.37
N ALA A 288 -20.66 20.45 -3.22
CA ALA A 288 -21.34 19.63 -4.21
C ALA A 288 -22.86 19.60 -3.98
N SER A 289 -23.64 19.86 -5.03
CA SER A 289 -25.11 19.90 -4.99
C SER A 289 -25.70 18.62 -4.38
N PHE A 290 -26.64 18.77 -3.44
CA PHE A 290 -27.23 17.75 -2.57
C PHE A 290 -27.89 16.54 -3.26
N LYS A 291 -27.87 16.46 -4.60
CA LYS A 291 -28.61 15.45 -5.37
C LYS A 291 -27.77 14.26 -5.85
N ASP A 292 -26.45 14.36 -5.86
CA ASP A 292 -25.60 13.28 -6.34
C ASP A 292 -24.95 12.56 -5.15
N ALA A 293 -25.27 11.27 -4.98
CA ALA A 293 -24.60 10.43 -4.00
C ALA A 293 -23.10 10.33 -4.36
N VAL A 294 -22.22 10.62 -3.41
CA VAL A 294 -20.76 10.53 -3.61
C VAL A 294 -20.40 9.06 -3.77
N THR A 295 -20.17 8.61 -5.00
CA THR A 295 -19.72 7.23 -5.24
C THR A 295 -18.28 7.04 -4.78
N TYR A 296 -17.85 5.79 -4.56
CA TYR A 296 -16.43 5.49 -4.28
C TYR A 296 -15.49 6.13 -5.32
N ARG A 297 -15.93 6.19 -6.57
CA ARG A 297 -15.20 6.84 -7.67
C ARG A 297 -14.93 8.33 -7.39
N HIS A 298 -15.89 9.04 -6.79
CA HIS A 298 -15.73 10.44 -6.40
C HIS A 298 -14.74 10.58 -5.25
N ILE A 299 -14.90 9.80 -4.17
CA ILE A 299 -13.97 9.82 -3.01
C ILE A 299 -12.54 9.58 -3.50
N ARG A 300 -12.36 8.55 -4.33
CA ARG A 300 -11.05 8.23 -4.89
C ARG A 300 -10.49 9.38 -5.73
N SER A 301 -11.28 9.96 -6.62
CA SER A 301 -10.83 11.03 -7.51
C SER A 301 -10.43 12.31 -6.77
N ILE A 302 -11.09 12.62 -5.65
CA ILE A 302 -10.81 13.83 -4.88
C ILE A 302 -9.54 13.65 -4.03
N LEU A 303 -9.24 12.42 -3.63
CA LEU A 303 -8.38 12.18 -2.47
C LEU A 303 -7.12 11.38 -2.79
N SER A 304 -7.03 10.74 -3.95
CA SER A 304 -5.77 10.14 -4.38
C SER A 304 -4.85 11.20 -4.97
N GLU A 305 -3.58 11.22 -4.56
CA GLU A 305 -2.50 11.96 -5.24
C GLU A 305 -2.18 11.39 -6.65
N ALA A 306 -2.93 10.38 -7.09
CA ALA A 306 -2.76 9.74 -8.37
C ALA A 306 -2.75 10.76 -9.52
N THR A 307 -1.59 10.90 -10.14
CA THR A 307 -1.40 11.58 -11.41
C THR A 307 -2.35 10.99 -12.46
N SER A 308 -2.90 11.83 -13.35
CA SER A 308 -3.99 11.50 -14.29
C SER A 308 -3.77 10.24 -15.14
N THR A 309 -2.55 9.73 -15.25
CA THR A 309 -2.15 8.52 -15.97
C THR A 309 -2.51 7.21 -15.26
N THR A 310 -2.58 7.14 -13.92
CA THR A 310 -2.98 5.91 -13.20
C THR A 310 -4.50 5.73 -13.04
N ALA A 311 -5.28 6.79 -13.26
CA ALA A 311 -6.75 6.75 -13.17
C ALA A 311 -7.40 5.76 -14.15
N ALA A 312 -6.76 5.46 -15.29
CA ALA A 312 -7.29 4.57 -16.31
C ALA A 312 -7.13 3.07 -15.98
N LEU A 313 -6.12 2.69 -15.20
CA LEU A 313 -5.79 1.27 -14.94
C LEU A 313 -6.54 0.65 -13.76
N VAL A 314 -7.25 1.45 -12.97
CA VAL A 314 -7.81 0.98 -11.69
C VAL A 314 -9.27 1.43 -11.48
N SER A 315 -9.93 1.96 -12.51
CA SER A 315 -11.37 2.22 -12.46
C SER A 315 -12.15 0.89 -12.48
N PRO A 316 -13.25 0.72 -11.71
CA PRO A 316 -14.19 -0.34 -11.98
C PRO A 316 -14.75 -0.10 -13.38
N VAL A 317 -14.43 -1.00 -14.32
CA VAL A 317 -14.99 -0.96 -15.67
C VAL A 317 -16.49 -1.24 -15.56
N THR A 318 -17.28 -0.18 -15.46
CA THR A 318 -18.68 -0.26 -15.88
C THR A 318 -18.66 -0.20 -17.39
N SER A 319 -19.09 -1.29 -18.01
CA SER A 319 -19.30 -1.46 -19.43
C SER A 319 -20.05 -0.26 -20.04
N ARG A 320 -19.32 0.63 -20.71
CA ARG A 320 -19.91 1.48 -21.76
C ARG A 320 -20.02 0.62 -23.00
N GLY A 321 -21.22 0.11 -23.26
CA GLY A 321 -21.57 -0.42 -24.56
C GLY A 321 -21.29 0.64 -25.63
N SER A 322 -20.49 0.27 -26.62
CA SER A 322 -20.32 1.04 -27.85
C SER A 322 -21.70 1.21 -28.48
N ARG A 323 -22.23 2.43 -28.44
CA ARG A 323 -23.48 2.79 -29.09
C ARG A 323 -23.14 3.15 -30.53
N THR A 324 -23.30 2.20 -31.44
CA THR A 324 -23.26 2.44 -32.89
C THR A 324 -24.45 3.32 -33.26
N GLY A 325 -24.18 4.59 -33.58
CA GLY A 325 -25.13 5.52 -34.21
C GLY A 325 -24.96 5.53 -35.73
N PRO A 326 -25.98 5.99 -36.49
CA PRO A 326 -26.17 5.66 -37.90
C PRO A 326 -25.30 6.52 -38.83
N GLU A 327 -24.78 5.86 -39.87
CA GLU A 327 -24.09 6.47 -41.01
C GLU A 327 -25.02 7.40 -41.81
N GLN A 328 -24.46 8.53 -42.25
CA GLN A 328 -24.89 9.22 -43.46
C GLN A 328 -23.66 9.61 -44.31
N PRO A 329 -23.81 9.68 -45.65
CA PRO A 329 -22.72 9.44 -46.58
C PRO A 329 -22.09 10.74 -47.10
N LEU A 330 -20.78 10.74 -47.28
CA LEU A 330 -20.09 11.72 -48.13
C LEU A 330 -19.05 11.05 -49.02
N ALA A 331 -19.40 11.05 -50.30
CA ALA A 331 -18.59 11.30 -51.50
C ALA A 331 -17.16 10.73 -51.62
N GLU A 332 -17.06 9.89 -52.65
CA GLU A 332 -15.90 9.51 -53.46
C GLU A 332 -14.78 10.55 -53.59
N VAL A 333 -13.53 10.12 -53.35
CA VAL A 333 -12.38 10.45 -54.21
C VAL A 333 -11.47 9.23 -54.33
N HIS A 334 -11.14 8.90 -55.57
CA HIS A 334 -10.30 7.78 -55.99
C HIS A 334 -8.83 7.94 -55.60
N SER A 335 -8.17 6.85 -55.18
CA SER A 335 -6.92 6.39 -55.82
C SER A 335 -6.52 5.00 -55.33
N ARG A 336 -6.03 4.20 -56.29
CA ARG A 336 -5.71 2.77 -56.24
C ARG A 336 -4.22 2.54 -55.89
N THR A 337 -3.95 1.27 -55.58
CA THR A 337 -2.65 0.54 -55.56
C THR A 337 -1.83 0.70 -54.27
N GLY A 338 -1.41 -0.33 -53.56
CA GLY A 338 -1.55 -1.77 -53.66
C GLY A 338 -0.61 -2.45 -52.63
N SER A 339 -0.81 -3.75 -52.39
CA SER A 339 0.16 -4.70 -51.81
C SER A 339 0.08 -5.07 -50.32
N ARG A 340 -0.38 -6.31 -50.15
CA ARG A 340 0.10 -7.42 -49.30
C ARG A 340 -0.12 -7.43 -47.79
N ALA A 341 -0.91 -8.43 -47.43
CA ALA A 341 -1.16 -9.04 -46.14
C ALA A 341 0.09 -9.59 -45.42
N CYS A 342 0.05 -9.49 -44.09
CA CYS A 342 0.42 -10.44 -43.01
C CYS A 342 0.11 -9.64 -41.70
N GLY A 343 -0.70 -10.04 -40.73
CA GLY A 343 -0.91 -11.35 -40.13
C GLY A 343 -0.53 -11.25 -38.65
N GLY A 344 -1.50 -11.33 -37.73
CA GLY A 344 -1.26 -11.63 -36.31
C GLY A 344 -1.55 -10.52 -35.29
N THR A 345 -2.82 -10.19 -35.06
CA THR A 345 -3.25 -9.42 -33.89
C THR A 345 -3.49 -10.37 -32.72
N LEU A 346 -2.54 -10.48 -31.80
CA LEU A 346 -2.73 -11.15 -30.51
C LEU A 346 -3.44 -10.18 -29.56
N GLY A 347 -4.77 -10.22 -29.57
CA GLY A 347 -5.60 -9.55 -28.56
C GLY A 347 -5.57 -10.33 -27.25
N GLY A 348 -4.86 -9.80 -26.25
CA GLY A 348 -5.02 -10.24 -24.86
C GLY A 348 -6.40 -9.83 -24.37
N SER A 349 -7.31 -10.81 -24.30
CA SER A 349 -8.64 -10.63 -23.73
C SER A 349 -8.51 -10.41 -22.22
N CYS A 350 -8.65 -9.17 -21.77
CA CYS A 350 -9.00 -8.91 -20.38
C CYS A 350 -10.36 -9.53 -20.13
N GLY A 351 -10.40 -10.59 -19.29
CA GLY A 351 -11.63 -11.29 -18.94
C GLY A 351 -12.74 -10.31 -18.57
N VAL A 352 -13.77 -10.25 -19.39
CA VAL A 352 -15.02 -9.58 -19.07
C VAL A 352 -15.54 -10.28 -17.82
N ALA A 353 -15.65 -9.56 -16.70
CA ALA A 353 -16.25 -10.11 -15.50
C ALA A 353 -17.64 -10.67 -15.91
N PRO A 354 -18.00 -11.90 -15.48
CA PRO A 354 -19.30 -12.46 -15.82
C PRO A 354 -20.36 -11.45 -15.45
N ILE A 355 -21.08 -10.96 -16.45
CA ILE A 355 -22.28 -10.15 -16.23
C ILE A 355 -23.20 -11.06 -15.45
N LEU A 356 -23.43 -10.74 -14.17
CA LEU A 356 -24.27 -11.54 -13.30
C LEU A 356 -25.70 -11.46 -13.86
N GLU A 357 -26.11 -12.45 -14.67
CA GLU A 357 -27.43 -12.54 -15.32
C GLU A 357 -28.60 -12.76 -14.32
N GLY A 358 -28.33 -12.73 -13.01
CA GLY A 358 -29.32 -12.98 -11.97
C GLY A 358 -29.82 -11.74 -11.21
N TRP A 359 -29.30 -10.54 -11.47
CA TRP A 359 -29.84 -9.35 -10.80
C TRP A 359 -31.18 -8.97 -11.43
N PRO A 360 -32.27 -8.85 -10.66
CA PRO A 360 -33.47 -8.23 -11.18
C PRO A 360 -33.06 -6.85 -11.66
N ALA A 361 -33.26 -6.58 -12.97
CA ALA A 361 -32.95 -5.30 -13.56
C ALA A 361 -33.68 -4.25 -12.74
N VAL A 362 -32.97 -3.53 -11.85
CA VAL A 362 -33.56 -2.51 -10.98
C VAL A 362 -34.19 -1.49 -11.94
N THR A 363 -35.52 -1.52 -12.02
CA THR A 363 -36.33 -0.93 -13.09
C THR A 363 -36.41 0.60 -13.01
N SER A 364 -35.63 1.22 -12.14
CA SER A 364 -35.56 2.68 -12.00
C SER A 364 -34.41 3.22 -12.85
N PRO A 365 -34.69 3.79 -14.04
CA PRO A 365 -33.67 4.37 -14.89
C PRO A 365 -33.16 5.66 -14.24
N GLY A 366 -32.15 5.57 -13.39
CA GLY A 366 -31.54 6.74 -12.77
C GLY A 366 -30.65 6.48 -11.55
N SER A 367 -30.87 5.39 -10.81
CA SER A 367 -30.06 5.06 -9.63
C SER A 367 -29.34 3.74 -9.84
N ARG A 368 -28.16 3.78 -10.48
CA ARG A 368 -27.23 2.65 -10.42
C ARG A 368 -26.59 2.69 -9.05
N GLY A 369 -27.13 1.90 -8.12
CA GLY A 369 -26.45 1.66 -6.84
C GLY A 369 -25.03 1.13 -7.08
N ASP A 370 -24.10 1.52 -6.22
CA ASP A 370 -22.72 1.04 -6.29
C ASP A 370 -22.69 -0.44 -5.85
N GLN A 371 -22.46 -1.34 -6.82
CA GLN A 371 -22.24 -2.76 -6.56
C GLN A 371 -20.93 -2.95 -5.80
N VAL A 372 -21.00 -3.73 -4.73
CA VAL A 372 -19.86 -4.00 -3.85
C VAL A 372 -19.82 -5.47 -3.50
N TRP A 373 -18.63 -6.04 -3.56
CA TRP A 373 -18.30 -7.32 -2.98
C TRP A 373 -18.03 -7.14 -1.48
N LEU A 374 -18.85 -7.81 -0.68
CA LEU A 374 -18.78 -7.81 0.77
C LEU A 374 -18.00 -9.04 1.21
N THR A 375 -17.12 -8.88 2.20
CA THR A 375 -16.42 -10.01 2.82
C THR A 375 -16.27 -9.75 4.31
N MET A 376 -16.64 -10.72 5.13
CA MET A 376 -16.54 -10.64 6.58
C MET A 376 -15.43 -11.56 7.10
N ARG A 377 -14.44 -11.00 7.80
CA ARG A 377 -13.30 -11.72 8.38
C ARG A 377 -12.79 -11.04 9.64
N HIS A 378 -12.47 -11.80 10.68
CA HIS A 378 -11.89 -11.30 11.94
C HIS A 378 -12.64 -10.11 12.57
N GLY A 379 -13.99 -10.11 12.52
CA GLY A 379 -14.81 -9.01 13.03
C GLY A 379 -14.74 -7.73 12.19
N LEU A 380 -14.21 -7.80 10.97
CA LEU A 380 -14.20 -6.72 9.99
C LEU A 380 -15.16 -7.03 8.83
N LEU A 381 -15.85 -6.00 8.36
CA LEU A 381 -16.59 -6.02 7.10
C LEU A 381 -15.80 -5.25 6.05
N PHE A 382 -15.37 -5.95 5.01
CA PHE A 382 -14.62 -5.42 3.89
C PHE A 382 -15.52 -5.14 2.69
N LEU A 383 -15.20 -4.05 2.00
CA LEU A 383 -15.85 -3.58 0.77
C LEU A 383 -14.82 -3.61 -0.37
N ALA A 384 -15.11 -4.37 -1.44
CA ALA A 384 -14.29 -4.48 -2.64
C ALA A 384 -15.15 -4.34 -3.91
N PRO A 385 -14.66 -3.84 -5.05
CA PRO A 385 -15.39 -3.81 -6.32
C PRO A 385 -15.40 -5.16 -7.05
N LYS A 386 -14.66 -6.17 -6.57
CA LYS A 386 -14.52 -7.48 -7.21
C LYS A 386 -14.41 -8.59 -6.17
N PRO A 387 -14.90 -9.81 -6.49
CA PRO A 387 -14.71 -10.98 -5.66
C PRO A 387 -13.26 -11.44 -5.66
N ALA A 388 -12.90 -12.20 -4.62
CA ALA A 388 -11.70 -13.03 -4.45
C ALA A 388 -10.36 -12.46 -4.98
N GLY A 389 -9.39 -12.28 -4.08
CA GLY A 389 -8.03 -11.85 -4.46
C GLY A 389 -7.95 -10.38 -4.91
N TRP A 390 -8.94 -9.56 -4.52
CA TRP A 390 -8.90 -8.11 -4.73
C TRP A 390 -8.85 -7.38 -3.39
N ALA A 391 -7.91 -6.45 -3.26
CA ALA A 391 -7.71 -5.69 -2.04
C ALA A 391 -8.90 -4.77 -1.74
N PRO A 392 -9.48 -4.82 -0.54
CA PRO A 392 -10.61 -3.96 -0.17
C PRO A 392 -10.24 -2.48 -0.32
N TYR A 393 -11.22 -1.67 -0.72
CA TYR A 393 -11.07 -0.22 -0.75
C TYR A 393 -11.62 0.45 0.49
N ALA A 394 -12.44 -0.25 1.27
CA ALA A 394 -12.91 0.22 2.55
C ALA A 394 -13.18 -0.96 3.47
N PHE A 395 -13.16 -0.68 4.77
CA PHE A 395 -13.54 -1.65 5.78
C PHE A 395 -14.14 -0.95 6.99
N MET A 396 -14.87 -1.70 7.80
CA MET A 396 -15.34 -1.25 9.10
C MET A 396 -15.22 -2.35 10.14
N HIS A 397 -15.11 -1.96 11.40
CA HIS A 397 -15.02 -2.88 12.52
C HIS A 397 -16.41 -3.14 13.11
N LEU A 398 -16.79 -4.41 13.25
CA LEU A 398 -18.16 -4.81 13.61
C LEU A 398 -18.46 -4.79 15.11
N ARG A 399 -17.47 -4.54 15.97
CA ARG A 399 -17.66 -4.60 17.43
C ARG A 399 -18.70 -3.63 17.97
N ASP A 400 -18.72 -2.43 17.43
CA ASP A 400 -19.61 -1.35 17.88
C ASP A 400 -20.80 -1.18 16.92
N VAL A 401 -20.98 -2.14 16.01
CA VAL A 401 -22.04 -2.16 15.01
C VAL A 401 -23.17 -3.06 15.51
N VAL A 402 -24.40 -2.58 15.36
CA VAL A 402 -25.62 -3.36 15.56
C VAL A 402 -26.40 -3.40 14.26
N VAL A 403 -27.11 -4.50 14.05
CA VAL A 403 -28.09 -4.53 12.98
C VAL A 403 -29.36 -3.86 13.49
N GLN A 404 -29.68 -2.71 12.89
CA GLN A 404 -30.85 -1.91 13.25
C GLN A 404 -32.13 -2.49 12.66
N ASP A 405 -32.07 -2.91 11.39
CA ASP A 405 -33.24 -3.42 10.68
C ASP A 405 -32.84 -4.44 9.60
N PHE A 406 -33.74 -5.40 9.36
CA PHE A 406 -33.67 -6.36 8.26
C PHE A 406 -35.01 -6.40 7.53
N ASP A 407 -35.09 -5.67 6.42
CA ASP A 407 -36.27 -5.72 5.56
C ASP A 407 -36.12 -6.85 4.53
N ARG A 408 -36.78 -7.98 4.83
CA ARG A 408 -36.82 -9.16 3.94
C ARG A 408 -37.49 -8.87 2.60
N SER A 409 -38.39 -7.90 2.53
CA SER A 409 -39.11 -7.56 1.30
C SER A 409 -38.25 -6.72 0.36
N ALA A 410 -37.49 -5.77 0.90
CA ALA A 410 -36.54 -4.97 0.15
C ALA A 410 -35.17 -5.64 -0.04
N LEU A 411 -34.92 -6.75 0.68
CA LEU A 411 -33.62 -7.41 0.81
C LEU A 411 -32.55 -6.48 1.37
N THR A 412 -32.92 -5.57 2.28
CA THR A 412 -32.03 -4.56 2.82
C THR A 412 -31.68 -4.84 4.29
N VAL A 413 -30.40 -4.65 4.61
CA VAL A 413 -29.83 -4.71 5.95
C VAL A 413 -29.38 -3.31 6.35
N SER A 414 -29.87 -2.80 7.47
CA SER A 414 -29.46 -1.51 8.02
C SER A 414 -28.53 -1.72 9.21
N LEU A 415 -27.28 -1.29 9.07
CA LEU A 415 -26.29 -1.30 10.14
C LEU A 415 -26.22 0.09 10.77
N ALA A 416 -26.17 0.15 12.09
CA ALA A 416 -25.99 1.38 12.85
C ALA A 416 -24.96 1.14 13.97
N THR A 417 -24.46 2.21 14.57
CA THR A 417 -23.68 2.06 15.80
C THR A 417 -24.58 1.68 16.96
N LYS A 418 -24.03 0.92 17.89
CA LYS A 418 -24.68 0.69 19.17
C LYS A 418 -24.84 2.04 19.87
N ALA A 419 -26.07 2.56 19.95
CA ALA A 419 -26.34 3.68 20.82
C ALA A 419 -25.89 3.29 22.23
N GLU A 420 -25.04 4.13 22.83
CA GLU A 420 -24.71 4.00 24.24
C GLU A 420 -26.00 4.29 24.98
N VAL A 421 -26.75 3.22 25.28
CA VAL A 421 -27.92 3.30 26.12
C VAL A 421 -27.36 3.66 27.48
N ASP A 422 -27.39 4.95 27.81
CA ASP A 422 -27.13 5.41 29.16
C ASP A 422 -27.96 4.50 30.09
N PRO A 423 -27.34 3.82 31.07
CA PRO A 423 -28.07 2.97 31.97
C PRO A 423 -29.22 3.79 32.56
N PRO A 424 -30.47 3.29 32.51
CA PRO A 424 -31.61 4.04 33.00
C PRO A 424 -31.26 4.50 34.43
N PRO A 425 -31.45 5.78 34.78
CA PRO A 425 -30.94 6.36 36.02
C PRO A 425 -31.47 5.55 37.22
N SER A 426 -30.66 4.61 37.67
CA SER A 426 -31.07 3.59 38.64
C SER A 426 -30.79 4.09 40.04
N SER A 427 -31.51 5.13 40.46
CA SER A 427 -31.80 5.39 41.87
C SER A 427 -32.81 6.55 42.00
N PRO A 428 -33.91 6.38 42.74
CA PRO A 428 -34.73 7.50 43.17
C PRO A 428 -33.91 8.42 44.10
N PRO A 429 -34.14 9.75 44.08
CA PRO A 429 -33.45 10.67 44.97
C PRO A 429 -33.82 10.33 46.42
N ALA A 430 -32.85 9.79 47.16
CA ALA A 430 -32.98 9.63 48.61
C ALA A 430 -33.19 11.02 49.24
N ALA A 431 -34.28 11.14 49.97
CA ALA A 431 -34.77 12.37 50.55
C ALA A 431 -33.73 13.06 51.46
N ALA A 432 -33.56 14.36 51.21
CA ALA A 432 -33.29 15.44 52.15
C ALA A 432 -32.57 15.11 53.48
N ARG A 433 -31.32 15.57 53.60
CA ARG A 433 -30.81 16.07 54.88
C ARG A 433 -30.36 17.53 54.72
N LYS A 434 -31.22 18.42 55.19
CA LYS A 434 -30.95 19.84 55.40
C LYS A 434 -29.73 19.99 56.31
N GLN A 435 -28.69 20.69 55.87
CA GLN A 435 -27.87 21.48 56.78
C GLN A 435 -27.36 22.73 56.06
N SER A 436 -27.84 23.84 56.59
CA SER A 436 -27.47 25.22 56.37
C SER A 436 -26.01 25.51 56.71
N ARG A 437 -25.29 26.19 55.82
CA ARG A 437 -24.46 27.33 56.24
C ARG A 437 -24.12 28.24 55.06
N ALA A 438 -24.48 29.51 55.23
CA ALA A 438 -24.14 30.63 54.37
C ALA A 438 -22.66 31.01 54.53
N VAL A 439 -22.00 31.41 53.43
CA VAL A 439 -21.09 32.56 53.36
C VAL A 439 -21.13 33.15 51.94
N SER A 440 -21.06 34.48 51.92
CA SER A 440 -21.35 35.47 50.89
C SER A 440 -20.35 35.61 49.73
N SER A 441 -20.82 36.35 48.71
CA SER A 441 -20.04 37.15 47.74
C SER A 441 -19.34 36.34 46.63
N THR A 442 -19.43 36.66 45.33
CA THR A 442 -19.42 37.98 44.69
C THR A 442 -20.17 37.93 43.35
N ARG A 443 -20.93 38.99 43.07
CA ARG A 443 -21.68 39.22 41.82
C ARG A 443 -20.72 39.48 40.66
N VAL A 444 -20.71 38.60 39.66
CA VAL A 444 -20.27 38.90 38.29
C VAL A 444 -21.46 38.62 37.37
N HIS A 445 -21.96 39.65 36.71
CA HIS A 445 -22.96 39.53 35.65
C HIS A 445 -22.31 38.86 34.44
N VAL A 446 -22.38 37.53 34.38
CA VAL A 446 -22.11 36.77 33.15
C VAL A 446 -23.41 36.77 32.33
N LEU A 447 -23.35 37.34 31.13
CA LEU A 447 -24.39 37.23 30.11
C LEU A 447 -24.73 35.74 29.91
N ARG A 448 -25.99 35.38 30.20
CA ARG A 448 -26.57 34.08 29.84
C ARG A 448 -26.47 33.92 28.32
N SER A 449 -25.54 33.08 27.88
CA SER A 449 -25.62 32.42 26.58
C SER A 449 -26.96 31.67 26.49
N PRO A 450 -27.60 31.59 25.32
CA PRO A 450 -28.80 30.77 25.13
C PRO A 450 -28.48 29.31 25.54
N PRO A 451 -29.49 28.52 25.98
CA PRO A 451 -29.28 27.12 26.31
C PRO A 451 -28.65 26.46 25.08
N ASN A 452 -27.39 26.02 25.22
CA ASN A 452 -26.71 25.19 24.23
C ASN A 452 -27.67 24.05 23.91
N GLU A 453 -28.29 24.08 22.73
CA GLU A 453 -28.80 22.90 22.06
C GLU A 453 -27.62 21.94 22.06
N ARG A 454 -27.64 20.99 23.00
CA ARG A 454 -26.75 19.84 22.97
C ARG A 454 -27.11 19.19 21.65
N SER A 455 -26.29 19.48 20.64
CA SER A 455 -26.35 18.76 19.37
C SER A 455 -26.16 17.31 19.79
N ASP A 456 -27.26 16.57 19.79
CA ASP A 456 -27.28 15.14 20.06
C ASP A 456 -26.43 14.52 18.95
N CYS A 457 -25.14 14.39 19.22
CA CYS A 457 -24.19 13.73 18.34
C CYS A 457 -24.62 12.27 18.29
N GLN A 458 -25.54 11.95 17.37
CA GLN A 458 -25.92 10.58 17.12
C GLN A 458 -24.65 9.78 16.84
N PRO A 459 -24.52 8.60 17.44
CA PRO A 459 -23.33 7.77 17.25
C PRO A 459 -23.22 7.42 15.76
N GLN A 460 -22.01 7.49 15.21
CA GLN A 460 -21.76 7.34 13.77
C GLN A 460 -20.86 6.14 13.51
N LEU A 461 -21.22 5.35 12.50
CA LEU A 461 -20.41 4.23 12.02
C LEU A 461 -19.15 4.76 11.36
N GLN A 462 -18.03 4.17 11.75
CA GLN A 462 -16.73 4.50 11.21
C GLN A 462 -16.41 3.59 10.01
N LEU A 463 -16.51 4.15 8.80
CA LEU A 463 -16.09 3.49 7.57
C LEU A 463 -14.69 3.99 7.19
N ILE A 464 -13.72 3.08 7.11
CA ILE A 464 -12.32 3.42 6.82
C ILE A 464 -12.03 3.11 5.35
N PHE A 465 -11.75 4.15 4.56
CA PHE A 465 -11.33 4.04 3.17
C PHE A 465 -9.81 3.87 3.06
N LEU A 466 -9.39 2.89 2.26
CA LEU A 466 -8.01 2.55 1.97
C LEU A 466 -7.61 3.12 0.61
N LEU A 467 -6.70 4.11 0.61
CA LEU A 467 -6.25 4.77 -0.60
C LEU A 467 -5.05 4.05 -1.22
N PRO A 468 -4.90 4.07 -2.57
CA PRO A 468 -3.79 3.41 -3.25
C PRO A 468 -2.40 3.94 -2.90
N ASP A 469 -2.31 5.14 -2.32
CA ASP A 469 -1.07 5.84 -1.97
C ASP A 469 -0.57 5.52 -0.55
N GLY A 470 -1.18 4.56 0.14
CA GLY A 470 -0.82 4.21 1.52
C GLY A 470 -1.51 5.05 2.59
N ARG A 471 -2.35 6.01 2.20
CA ARG A 471 -3.17 6.78 3.14
C ARG A 471 -4.51 6.10 3.38
N TRP A 472 -5.15 6.49 4.48
CA TRP A 472 -6.52 6.09 4.78
C TRP A 472 -7.34 7.27 5.26
N GLN A 473 -8.66 7.13 5.17
CA GLN A 473 -9.61 8.13 5.61
C GLN A 473 -10.73 7.51 6.42
N LEU A 474 -11.11 8.20 7.48
CA LEU A 474 -12.28 7.88 8.28
C LEU A 474 -13.47 8.64 7.70
N LEU A 475 -14.56 7.93 7.47
CA LEU A 475 -15.84 8.52 7.14
C LEU A 475 -16.86 8.06 8.16
N ASP A 476 -17.41 9.02 8.88
CA ASP A 476 -18.48 8.77 9.84
C ASP A 476 -19.82 8.81 9.11
N VAL A 477 -20.57 7.71 9.17
CA VAL A 477 -21.90 7.58 8.56
C VAL A 477 -22.94 7.21 9.63
N PRO A 478 -24.12 7.84 9.68
CA PRO A 478 -25.11 7.53 10.72
C PRO A 478 -25.61 6.07 10.63
N MET A 479 -25.74 5.57 9.41
CA MET A 479 -26.25 4.24 9.10
C MET A 479 -25.66 3.75 7.78
N LEU A 480 -25.33 2.47 7.71
CA LEU A 480 -24.89 1.80 6.49
C LEU A 480 -25.98 0.83 6.03
N GLN A 481 -26.56 1.08 4.85
CA GLN A 481 -27.60 0.25 4.27
C GLN A 481 -27.05 -0.61 3.14
N LEU A 482 -27.28 -1.92 3.22
CA LEU A 482 -26.80 -2.92 2.27
C LEU A 482 -28.00 -3.65 1.67
N GLN A 483 -28.16 -3.60 0.36
CA GLN A 483 -29.14 -4.43 -0.34
C GLN A 483 -28.46 -5.70 -0.85
N LEU A 484 -29.01 -6.86 -0.54
CA LEU A 484 -28.47 -8.16 -0.89
C LEU A 484 -29.20 -8.76 -2.08
N LEU A 485 -28.54 -9.75 -2.70
CA LEU A 485 -28.97 -10.42 -3.92
C LEU A 485 -30.34 -11.09 -3.82
N ASP A 486 -30.54 -11.88 -2.77
CA ASP A 486 -31.74 -12.68 -2.54
C ASP A 486 -31.93 -12.96 -1.05
N ALA A 487 -33.05 -13.60 -0.71
CA ALA A 487 -33.42 -13.88 0.67
C ALA A 487 -32.49 -14.91 1.34
N GLU A 488 -31.90 -15.84 0.58
CA GLU A 488 -30.97 -16.85 1.14
C GLU A 488 -29.65 -16.20 1.54
N HIS A 489 -29.11 -15.34 0.68
CA HIS A 489 -27.96 -14.50 1.00
C HIS A 489 -28.25 -13.60 2.20
N MET A 490 -29.44 -13.00 2.26
CA MET A 490 -29.84 -12.18 3.41
C MET A 490 -29.90 -12.98 4.72
N ASP A 491 -30.48 -14.18 4.71
CA ASP A 491 -30.55 -15.05 5.89
C ASP A 491 -29.16 -15.56 6.30
N ARG A 492 -28.22 -15.76 5.35
CA ARG A 492 -26.81 -16.06 5.63
C ARG A 492 -26.09 -14.87 6.28
N TRP A 493 -26.19 -13.69 5.67
CA TRP A 493 -25.58 -12.46 6.19
C TRP A 493 -26.15 -12.06 7.55
N ARG A 494 -27.45 -12.26 7.78
CA ARG A 494 -28.08 -12.04 9.09
C ARG A 494 -27.40 -12.85 10.17
N ARG A 495 -27.33 -14.17 9.98
CA ARG A 495 -26.73 -15.08 10.97
C ARG A 495 -25.28 -14.71 11.27
N GLU A 496 -24.50 -14.37 10.25
CA GLU A 496 -23.10 -14.02 10.43
C GLU A 496 -22.92 -12.66 11.12
N LEU A 497 -23.66 -11.63 10.71
CA LEU A 497 -23.64 -10.31 11.36
C LEU A 497 -24.07 -10.42 12.82
N GLU A 498 -25.15 -11.15 13.10
CA GLU A 498 -25.61 -11.39 14.47
C GLU A 498 -24.54 -12.12 15.30
N ALA A 499 -23.87 -13.13 14.74
CA ALA A 499 -22.79 -13.84 15.42
C ALA A 499 -21.63 -12.90 15.75
N GLN A 500 -21.13 -12.12 14.80
CA GLN A 500 -19.99 -11.23 15.00
C GLN A 500 -20.31 -10.03 15.91
N CYS A 501 -21.48 -9.41 15.76
CA CYS A 501 -21.92 -8.30 16.60
C CYS A 501 -22.20 -8.73 18.05
N GLN A 502 -22.62 -9.98 18.30
CA GLN A 502 -22.85 -10.48 19.66
C GLN A 502 -21.56 -10.86 20.40
N ILE A 503 -20.56 -11.42 19.70
CA ILE A 503 -19.25 -11.76 20.29
C ILE A 503 -18.59 -10.52 20.91
N ALA A 504 -18.72 -9.38 20.24
CA ALA A 504 -18.23 -8.09 20.70
C ALA A 504 -18.81 -7.60 22.04
N GLY A 505 -20.06 -7.93 22.32
CA GLY A 505 -20.76 -7.50 23.55
C GLY A 505 -20.36 -8.27 24.81
N ARG A 506 -19.78 -9.47 24.68
CA ARG A 506 -19.47 -10.34 25.83
C ARG A 506 -18.04 -10.22 26.36
N CYS A 507 -17.18 -9.43 25.73
CA CYS A 507 -15.73 -9.57 25.87
C CYS A 507 -15.03 -8.65 26.91
N THR A 508 -15.73 -7.98 27.84
CA THR A 508 -15.05 -7.00 28.74
C THR A 508 -15.47 -6.95 30.21
N SER A 509 -16.20 -7.92 30.78
CA SER A 509 -16.16 -8.05 32.24
C SER A 509 -14.93 -8.89 32.61
N PRO A 510 -13.89 -8.33 33.25
CA PRO A 510 -12.88 -9.18 33.89
C PRO A 510 -13.64 -10.14 34.81
N PRO A 511 -13.28 -11.44 34.86
CA PRO A 511 -13.88 -12.33 35.83
C PRO A 511 -13.71 -11.67 37.19
N ASP A 512 -14.82 -11.35 37.86
CA ASP A 512 -14.81 -10.95 39.25
C ASP A 512 -14.10 -12.08 39.99
N THR A 513 -12.80 -11.91 40.24
CA THR A 513 -12.06 -12.65 41.25
C THR A 513 -12.61 -12.18 42.59
N GLY A 514 -13.85 -12.58 42.87
CA GLY A 514 -14.39 -12.67 44.21
C GLY A 514 -13.58 -13.71 44.93
N GLY A 515 -12.43 -13.28 45.44
CA GLY A 515 -11.61 -14.02 46.37
C GLY A 515 -12.40 -14.28 47.65
N SER A 516 -13.16 -15.37 47.66
CA SER A 516 -13.49 -16.05 48.90
C SER A 516 -12.18 -16.65 49.42
N ALA A 517 -11.57 -15.95 50.38
CA ALA A 517 -10.42 -16.41 51.12
C ALA A 517 -10.82 -17.60 51.99
N ASP A 518 -10.86 -18.80 51.40
CA ASP A 518 -10.93 -20.04 52.17
C ASP A 518 -9.50 -20.44 52.56
N ARG A 519 -9.17 -20.16 53.82
CA ARG A 519 -7.91 -20.56 54.45
C ARG A 519 -7.94 -22.08 54.66
N GLN A 520 -7.24 -22.83 53.83
CA GLN A 520 -6.78 -24.17 54.21
C GLN A 520 -5.37 -24.10 54.84
N PRO A 521 -5.14 -24.82 55.95
CA PRO A 521 -3.82 -24.92 56.57
C PRO A 521 -2.95 -25.92 55.78
N MET A 522 -1.75 -25.48 55.38
CA MET A 522 -0.70 -26.35 54.85
C MET A 522 0.01 -27.04 56.01
N ASP A 523 -0.21 -28.34 56.14
CA ASP A 523 0.65 -29.27 56.86
C ASP A 523 1.77 -29.76 55.93
N GLY A 524 3.01 -29.66 56.42
CA GLY A 524 3.99 -30.74 56.39
C GLY A 524 4.59 -31.23 55.06
N ASP A 525 5.88 -30.91 54.89
CA ASP A 525 6.97 -31.88 54.74
C ASP A 525 7.13 -32.66 53.39
N ARG A 526 8.16 -32.31 52.59
CA ARG A 526 9.38 -33.13 52.39
C ARG A 526 10.22 -32.75 51.15
N THR A 527 11.51 -32.68 51.42
CA THR A 527 12.70 -32.92 50.57
C THR A 527 12.51 -33.95 49.44
N VAL A 528 13.05 -33.70 48.24
CA VAL A 528 14.43 -33.98 47.75
C VAL A 528 14.67 -33.13 46.51
#